data_AF-W2SS02-F1
#
_entry.id   AF-W2SS02-F1
#
_cell.length_a   1.000
_cell.length_b   1.000
_cell.length_c   1.000
_cell.angle_alpha   90.00
_cell.angle_beta   90.00
_cell.angle_gamma   90.00
#
_symmetry.space_group_name_H-M   'P 1'
#
loop_
_entity.id
_entity.type
_entity.pdbx_description
1 polymer ?
#
loop_
_entity_poly.entity_id
_entity_poly.type
_entity_poly.pdbx_seq_one_letter_code
_entity_poly.pdbx_strand_id
1 'polypeptide(L)'
;MLNSLLEIINWSQNPFIGAILQSCGCITCEGCFFCQPSCLFYRIYALPTSHTIYIVFNCPSWETIVNAEVTICQEDSTITNTLQLYPGQTITWNNLRFSLIGTIVPQLPILSSTFIETDMGISIIKPAHKEQLATHSAGQLQCSTKQQAEQFKCIFASKACTCTHGLRQASCLCSPGDMEELMKASPLPLVSKSFIILSRNKQVYAKPNIGSTSPLDLVAENMKITTHLSNTT
;
A
#
# COMPACT_ATOMS: atom_id res chain seq x y z
N MET A 1 0.93 -1.67 9.29
CA MET A 1 -0.40 -1.69 9.94
C MET A 1 -1.39 -2.13 8.86
N LEU A 2 -2.10 -3.25 9.03
CA LEU A 2 -2.99 -3.77 7.97
C LEU A 2 -4.39 -3.19 8.16
N ASN A 3 -4.91 -2.51 7.14
CA ASN A 3 -6.35 -2.27 6.99
C ASN A 3 -6.89 -3.23 5.92
N SER A 4 -8.13 -3.70 6.07
CA SER A 4 -8.78 -4.59 5.08
C SER A 4 -10.08 -3.97 4.58
N LEU A 5 -10.35 -4.09 3.28
CA LEU A 5 -11.45 -3.44 2.57
C LEU A 5 -12.22 -4.46 1.72
N LEU A 6 -13.54 -4.29 1.59
CA LEU A 6 -14.40 -4.97 0.60
C LEU A 6 -15.27 -3.93 -0.14
N GLU A 7 -15.80 -4.32 -1.30
CA GLU A 7 -16.67 -3.53 -2.18
C GLU A 7 -18.16 -3.55 -1.74
N ILE A 8 -19.09 -2.84 -2.41
CA ILE A 8 -20.35 -2.34 -1.80
C ILE A 8 -21.70 -2.80 -2.45
N ILE A 9 -22.47 -3.71 -1.77
CA ILE A 9 -23.91 -4.19 -1.84
C ILE A 9 -23.99 -5.75 -1.76
N ASN A 10 -24.53 -6.48 -0.74
CA ASN A 10 -25.91 -6.41 -0.14
C ASN A 10 -26.14 -7.06 1.30
N TRP A 11 -27.27 -6.71 1.97
CA TRP A 11 -27.85 -6.95 3.34
C TRP A 11 -27.08 -7.47 4.61
N SER A 12 -27.43 -6.85 5.76
CA SER A 12 -27.35 -7.29 7.19
C SER A 12 -26.05 -7.09 8.04
N GLN A 13 -26.24 -6.68 9.32
CA GLN A 13 -25.25 -6.42 10.40
C GLN A 13 -24.09 -5.41 10.17
N ASN A 14 -24.25 -4.51 9.19
CA ASN A 14 -23.18 -3.61 8.74
C ASN A 14 -23.43 -2.12 9.08
N PRO A 15 -22.40 -1.23 9.01
CA PRO A 15 -22.52 0.20 9.28
C PRO A 15 -23.69 0.86 8.56
N PHE A 16 -24.27 1.87 9.19
CA PHE A 16 -25.37 2.63 8.62
C PHE A 16 -25.35 4.09 9.03
N ILE A 17 -25.98 4.92 8.21
CA ILE A 17 -26.34 6.30 8.55
C ILE A 17 -27.84 6.43 8.34
N GLY A 18 -28.55 6.76 9.43
CA GLY A 18 -29.94 7.17 9.38
C GLY A 18 -30.02 8.68 9.19
N ALA A 19 -30.92 9.14 8.33
CA ALA A 19 -31.11 10.56 8.06
C ALA A 19 -32.60 10.86 7.80
N ILE A 20 -32.93 12.15 7.87
CA ILE A 20 -34.31 12.66 7.78
C ILE A 20 -34.36 13.71 6.67
N LEU A 21 -35.28 13.55 5.75
CA LEU A 21 -35.63 14.55 4.73
C LEU A 21 -37.06 15.02 4.99
N GLN A 22 -37.32 16.33 4.89
CA GLN A 22 -38.71 16.82 4.91
C GLN A 22 -39.40 16.48 3.59
N SER A 23 -40.55 15.83 3.65
CA SER A 23 -41.48 15.66 2.54
C SER A 23 -42.69 16.57 2.76
N CYS A 24 -43.58 16.64 1.78
CA CYS A 24 -44.73 17.55 1.84
C CYS A 24 -45.80 17.10 2.85
N GLY A 25 -46.68 18.03 3.21
CA GLY A 25 -47.84 17.81 4.07
C GLY A 25 -49.16 18.10 3.36
N CYS A 26 -50.24 18.22 4.14
CA CYS A 26 -51.63 18.36 3.68
C CYS A 26 -52.18 17.14 2.93
N ILE A 27 -53.51 17.09 2.82
CA ILE A 27 -54.25 15.98 2.20
C ILE A 27 -53.86 15.73 0.73
N THR A 28 -53.36 16.76 0.05
CA THR A 28 -52.77 16.71 -1.30
C THR A 28 -51.53 15.82 -1.39
N CYS A 29 -50.82 15.61 -0.29
CA CYS A 29 -49.74 14.63 -0.18
C CYS A 29 -50.28 13.32 0.40
N GLU A 30 -51.16 12.70 -0.38
CA GLU A 30 -51.58 11.29 -0.33
C GLU A 30 -52.04 10.78 1.06
N GLY A 31 -52.71 11.63 1.84
CA GLY A 31 -53.33 11.25 3.11
C GLY A 31 -52.79 11.94 4.37
N CYS A 32 -51.86 12.89 4.27
CA CYS A 32 -51.41 13.66 5.43
C CYS A 32 -52.52 14.60 5.94
N PHE A 33 -53.17 14.24 7.07
CA PHE A 33 -54.24 15.08 7.67
C PHE A 33 -53.75 16.48 8.09
N PHE A 34 -52.50 16.59 8.53
CA PHE A 34 -51.89 17.86 8.94
C PHE A 34 -51.08 18.50 7.80
N CYS A 35 -51.13 19.83 7.72
CA CYS A 35 -50.35 20.64 6.78
C CYS A 35 -48.91 20.96 7.24
N GLN A 36 -48.40 20.25 8.24
CA GLN A 36 -46.97 20.29 8.59
C GLN A 36 -46.18 19.39 7.64
N PRO A 37 -44.92 19.71 7.30
CA PRO A 37 -44.08 18.85 6.47
C PRO A 37 -43.88 17.50 7.14
N SER A 38 -44.05 16.41 6.38
CA SER A 38 -43.85 15.06 6.87
C SER A 38 -42.35 14.71 6.93
N CYS A 39 -41.97 13.76 7.78
CA CYS A 39 -40.58 13.32 7.91
C CYS A 39 -40.36 12.00 7.16
N LEU A 40 -39.57 12.05 6.08
CA LEU A 40 -39.11 10.87 5.35
C LEU A 40 -37.83 10.36 6.00
N PHE A 41 -37.95 9.23 6.71
CA PHE A 41 -36.83 8.51 7.31
C PHE A 41 -36.23 7.54 6.29
N TYR A 42 -34.91 7.54 6.16
CA TYR A 42 -34.19 6.61 5.29
C TYR A 42 -32.86 6.19 5.92
N ARG A 43 -32.32 5.05 5.46
CA ARG A 43 -31.09 4.43 5.94
C ARG A 43 -30.19 4.11 4.75
N ILE A 44 -28.99 4.67 4.73
CA ILE A 44 -27.90 4.25 3.83
C ILE A 44 -27.09 3.16 4.56
N TYR A 45 -26.72 2.10 3.86
CA TYR A 45 -25.97 0.96 4.41
C TYR A 45 -25.10 0.31 3.32
N ALA A 46 -23.84 0.04 3.67
CA ALA A 46 -22.84 -0.60 2.80
C ALA A 46 -22.61 -2.05 3.24
N LEU A 47 -22.31 -2.93 2.28
CA LEU A 47 -22.51 -4.40 2.33
C LEU A 47 -21.57 -5.07 1.27
N PRO A 48 -21.34 -6.38 1.14
CA PRO A 48 -20.34 -6.91 0.15
C PRO A 48 -20.88 -7.22 -1.28
N THR A 49 -20.31 -6.64 -2.36
CA THR A 49 -20.52 -7.09 -3.79
C THR A 49 -19.60 -8.22 -4.23
N SER A 50 -18.42 -8.31 -3.63
CA SER A 50 -17.38 -9.30 -3.91
C SER A 50 -16.86 -9.88 -2.59
N HIS A 51 -16.34 -11.10 -2.64
CA HIS A 51 -15.65 -11.73 -1.51
C HIS A 51 -14.15 -11.39 -1.46
N THR A 52 -13.63 -10.66 -2.46
CA THR A 52 -12.23 -10.22 -2.50
C THR A 52 -11.95 -9.22 -1.39
N ILE A 53 -10.94 -9.52 -0.55
CA ILE A 53 -10.49 -8.65 0.53
C ILE A 53 -9.22 -7.94 0.11
N TYR A 54 -9.29 -6.62 -0.01
CA TYR A 54 -8.18 -5.76 -0.39
C TYR A 54 -7.47 -5.26 0.86
N ILE A 55 -6.19 -5.55 1.01
CA ILE A 55 -5.37 -5.08 2.14
C ILE A 55 -4.66 -3.80 1.74
N VAL A 56 -4.95 -2.70 2.44
CA VAL A 56 -4.28 -1.41 2.20
C VAL A 56 -3.25 -1.13 3.28
N PHE A 57 -2.05 -0.75 2.84
CA PHE A 57 -0.90 -0.51 3.71
C PHE A 57 0.07 0.52 3.12
N ASN A 58 0.99 0.99 3.95
CA ASN A 58 2.12 1.84 3.57
C ASN A 58 3.42 1.30 4.19
N CYS A 59 4.56 1.68 3.59
CA CYS A 59 5.88 1.37 4.11
C CYS A 59 6.46 2.62 4.82
N PRO A 60 6.33 2.77 6.14
CA PRO A 60 6.80 3.96 6.87
C PRO A 60 8.33 4.04 6.96
N SER A 61 9.02 2.91 6.80
CA SER A 61 10.47 2.77 6.73
C SER A 61 10.82 1.76 5.65
N TRP A 62 12.01 1.91 5.06
CA TRP A 62 12.56 1.00 4.07
C TRP A 62 13.95 0.56 4.51
N GLU A 63 14.17 -0.74 4.60
CA GLU A 63 15.50 -1.32 4.85
C GLU A 63 16.30 -1.33 3.54
N THR A 64 17.55 -0.85 3.61
CA THR A 64 18.45 -0.82 2.44
C THR A 64 19.41 -2.00 2.51
N ILE A 65 19.46 -2.79 1.44
CA ILE A 65 20.31 -3.98 1.33
C ILE A 65 21.17 -3.85 0.07
N VAL A 66 22.48 -3.97 0.22
CA VAL A 66 23.45 -3.93 -0.88
C VAL A 66 23.98 -5.35 -1.09
N ASN A 67 23.62 -5.98 -2.21
CA ASN A 67 24.19 -7.26 -2.62
C ASN A 67 25.50 -6.97 -3.37
N ALA A 68 26.64 -7.31 -2.77
CA ALA A 68 27.97 -7.12 -3.36
C ALA A 68 28.54 -8.46 -3.80
N GLU A 69 28.79 -8.62 -5.10
CA GLU A 69 29.57 -9.74 -5.63
C GLU A 69 31.06 -9.42 -5.43
N VAL A 70 31.76 -10.29 -4.69
CA VAL A 70 33.17 -10.11 -4.35
C VAL A 70 33.95 -11.31 -4.88
N THR A 71 34.95 -11.02 -5.70
CA THR A 71 35.89 -12.00 -6.25
C THR A 71 37.29 -11.73 -5.70
N ILE A 72 37.93 -12.77 -5.16
CA ILE A 72 39.31 -12.74 -4.67
C ILE A 72 40.13 -13.67 -5.55
N CYS A 73 41.14 -13.13 -6.22
CA CYS A 73 42.13 -13.89 -6.98
C CYS A 73 43.35 -14.17 -6.11
N GLN A 74 43.80 -15.43 -6.09
CA GLN A 74 45.03 -15.92 -5.48
C GLN A 74 45.87 -16.59 -6.57
N GLU A 75 47.14 -16.93 -6.29
CA GLU A 75 48.06 -17.46 -7.31
C GLU A 75 47.56 -18.76 -7.96
N ASP A 76 46.94 -19.67 -7.18
CA ASP A 76 46.40 -20.95 -7.65
C ASP A 76 44.86 -21.03 -7.72
N SER A 77 44.11 -20.01 -7.27
CA SER A 77 42.65 -20.09 -7.23
C SER A 77 41.93 -18.73 -7.24
N THR A 78 40.73 -18.72 -7.82
CA THR A 78 39.79 -17.58 -7.77
C THR A 78 38.53 -18.00 -7.02
N ILE A 79 38.16 -17.26 -5.99
CA ILE A 79 36.92 -17.48 -5.23
C ILE A 79 35.98 -16.29 -5.37
N THR A 80 34.71 -16.56 -5.66
CA THR A 80 33.65 -15.55 -5.82
C THR A 80 32.51 -15.86 -4.87
N ASN A 81 31.97 -14.83 -4.22
CA ASN A 81 30.82 -14.95 -3.33
C ASN A 81 29.95 -13.67 -3.38
N THR A 82 28.66 -13.80 -3.11
CA THR A 82 27.74 -12.64 -3.00
C THR A 82 27.45 -12.36 -1.52
N LEU A 83 27.91 -11.20 -1.04
CA LEU A 83 27.69 -10.73 0.33
C LEU A 83 26.46 -9.81 0.39
N GLN A 84 25.58 -10.02 1.37
CA GLN A 84 24.44 -9.13 1.63
C GLN A 84 24.80 -8.13 2.73
N LEU A 85 25.13 -6.90 2.34
CA LEU A 85 25.57 -5.85 3.24
C LEU A 85 24.40 -4.96 3.67
N TYR A 86 24.34 -4.65 4.96
CA TYR A 86 23.34 -3.79 5.59
C TYR A 86 24.03 -2.56 6.21
N PRO A 87 23.48 -1.34 6.10
CA PRO A 87 24.05 -0.14 6.71
C PRO A 87 24.33 -0.31 8.22
N GLY A 88 25.53 0.09 8.65
CA GLY A 88 25.98 -0.02 10.04
C GLY A 88 26.42 -1.43 10.47
N GLN A 89 26.44 -2.42 9.56
CA GLN A 89 26.88 -3.79 9.87
C GLN A 89 28.23 -4.12 9.19
N THR A 90 29.02 -4.95 9.87
CA THR A 90 30.26 -5.55 9.37
C THR A 90 30.05 -7.04 9.10
N ILE A 91 30.49 -7.53 7.94
CA ILE A 91 30.53 -8.96 7.61
C ILE A 91 31.98 -9.38 7.34
N THR A 92 32.41 -10.51 7.90
CA THR A 92 33.73 -11.10 7.64
C THR A 92 33.61 -12.25 6.64
N TRP A 93 34.42 -12.22 5.57
CA TRP A 93 34.55 -13.33 4.62
C TRP A 93 35.99 -13.43 4.11
N ASN A 94 36.57 -14.63 4.15
CA ASN A 94 37.95 -14.92 3.70
C ASN A 94 39.02 -13.91 4.19
N ASN A 95 39.08 -13.69 5.50
CA ASN A 95 39.96 -12.72 6.18
C ASN A 95 39.78 -11.24 5.76
N LEU A 96 38.73 -10.92 4.99
CA LEU A 96 38.33 -9.56 4.68
C LEU A 96 37.08 -9.18 5.48
N ARG A 97 37.07 -7.97 6.04
CA ARG A 97 35.93 -7.39 6.75
C ARG A 97 35.35 -6.24 5.94
N PHE A 98 34.07 -6.38 5.61
CA PHE A 98 33.29 -5.47 4.80
C PHE A 98 32.30 -4.75 5.71
N SER A 99 32.46 -3.45 5.92
CA SER A 99 31.55 -2.64 6.75
C SER A 99 30.85 -1.59 5.89
N LEU A 100 29.54 -1.72 5.70
CA LEU A 100 28.77 -0.73 4.94
C LEU A 100 28.43 0.46 5.86
N ILE A 101 29.22 1.54 5.78
CA ILE A 101 29.10 2.70 6.69
C ILE A 101 27.71 3.35 6.55
N GLY A 102 27.20 3.40 5.33
CA GLY A 102 25.87 3.93 5.02
C GLY A 102 25.57 3.90 3.53
N THR A 103 24.40 4.39 3.15
CA THR A 103 23.94 4.41 1.74
C THR A 103 23.21 5.71 1.46
N ILE A 104 23.78 6.56 0.60
CA ILE A 104 23.12 7.75 0.09
C ILE A 104 22.22 7.32 -1.08
N VAL A 105 20.95 7.04 -0.76
CA VAL A 105 19.90 6.78 -1.74
C VAL A 105 19.20 8.12 -2.06
N PRO A 106 19.07 8.52 -3.33
CA PRO A 106 18.35 9.73 -3.71
C PRO A 106 16.88 9.67 -3.27
N GLN A 107 16.28 10.83 -2.96
CA GLN A 107 14.89 10.90 -2.52
C GLN A 107 13.94 10.43 -3.63
N LEU A 108 13.30 9.28 -3.40
CA LEU A 108 12.33 8.66 -4.30
C LEU A 108 10.92 8.79 -3.71
N PRO A 109 10.05 9.71 -4.20
CA PRO A 109 8.72 9.91 -3.65
C PRO A 109 7.82 8.66 -3.67
N ILE A 110 8.10 7.71 -4.56
CA ILE A 110 7.39 6.42 -4.65
C ILE A 110 7.57 5.55 -3.38
N LEU A 111 8.58 5.84 -2.53
CA LEU A 111 8.77 5.17 -1.25
C LEU A 111 7.71 5.57 -0.20
N SER A 112 7.03 6.71 -0.36
CA SER A 112 5.88 7.10 0.48
C SER A 112 4.52 6.69 -0.09
N SER A 113 4.50 5.91 -1.18
CA SER A 113 3.26 5.40 -1.78
C SER A 113 2.44 4.54 -0.83
N THR A 114 1.12 4.56 -1.04
CA THR A 114 0.19 3.60 -0.44
C THR A 114 -0.01 2.44 -1.41
N PHE A 115 -0.03 1.23 -0.89
CA PHE A 115 -0.17 -0.01 -1.63
C PHE A 115 -1.49 -0.70 -1.31
N ILE A 116 -1.99 -1.47 -2.28
CA ILE A 116 -3.14 -2.34 -2.15
C ILE A 116 -2.73 -3.76 -2.54
N GLU A 117 -3.03 -4.75 -1.70
CA GLU A 117 -2.76 -6.17 -1.93
C GLU A 117 -4.08 -6.94 -2.04
N THR A 118 -4.13 -7.88 -2.98
CA THR A 118 -5.08 -9.01 -2.97
C THR A 118 -4.29 -10.30 -3.23
N ASP A 119 -4.97 -11.45 -3.26
CA ASP A 119 -4.33 -12.70 -3.69
C ASP A 119 -3.96 -12.72 -5.18
N MET A 120 -4.39 -11.73 -5.98
CA MET A 120 -3.93 -11.54 -7.36
C MET A 120 -2.59 -10.77 -7.47
N GLY A 121 -2.17 -10.05 -6.43
CA GLY A 121 -0.93 -9.26 -6.45
C GLY A 121 -1.01 -7.95 -5.67
N ILE A 122 -0.07 -7.05 -5.94
CA ILE A 122 0.05 -5.74 -5.27
C ILE A 122 0.04 -4.63 -6.33
N SER A 123 -0.67 -3.53 -6.04
CA SER A 123 -0.72 -2.31 -6.84
C SER A 123 -0.43 -1.06 -5.99
N ILE A 124 -0.11 0.06 -6.65
CA ILE A 124 0.04 1.38 -6.03
C ILE A 124 -1.26 2.17 -6.17
N ILE A 125 -1.70 2.82 -5.09
CA ILE A 125 -2.91 3.64 -5.05
C ILE A 125 -2.65 5.04 -4.48
N LYS A 126 -3.63 5.94 -4.65
CA LYS A 126 -3.67 7.23 -3.96
C LYS A 126 -3.69 7.02 -2.44
N PRO A 127 -3.12 7.94 -1.63
CA PRO A 127 -3.10 7.81 -0.18
C PRO A 127 -4.48 7.60 0.44
N ALA A 128 -4.59 6.57 1.29
CA ALA A 128 -5.79 6.24 2.05
C ALA A 128 -5.38 5.95 3.50
N HIS A 129 -5.48 6.96 4.35
CA HIS A 129 -5.08 6.85 5.76
C HIS A 129 -6.18 6.18 6.59
N LYS A 130 -5.77 5.43 7.63
CA LYS A 130 -6.69 4.81 8.60
C LYS A 130 -7.62 5.87 9.20
N GLU A 131 -8.91 5.56 9.32
CA GLU A 131 -9.99 6.43 9.81
C GLU A 131 -10.29 7.67 8.94
N GLN A 132 -9.44 8.02 7.97
CA GLN A 132 -9.72 9.11 7.01
C GLN A 132 -10.68 8.63 5.91
N LEU A 133 -11.98 8.75 6.19
CA LEU A 133 -13.04 8.39 5.27
C LEU A 133 -13.17 9.40 4.11
N ALA A 134 -12.79 8.97 2.90
CA ALA A 134 -12.71 9.83 1.71
C ALA A 134 -13.33 9.16 0.46
N THR A 135 -14.29 9.83 -0.18
CA THR A 135 -15.00 9.29 -1.36
C THR A 135 -14.10 9.15 -2.59
N HIS A 136 -14.50 8.29 -3.54
CA HIS A 136 -13.75 7.99 -4.77
C HIS A 136 -12.30 7.54 -4.51
N SER A 137 -12.08 6.79 -3.42
CA SER A 137 -10.77 6.29 -3.00
C SER A 137 -10.91 5.00 -2.19
N ALA A 138 -9.79 4.31 -1.96
CA ALA A 138 -9.71 3.19 -1.02
C ALA A 138 -10.04 3.59 0.44
N GLY A 139 -10.14 4.89 0.74
CA GLY A 139 -10.66 5.40 2.01
C GLY A 139 -12.18 5.50 2.08
N GLN A 140 -12.95 5.20 1.02
CA GLN A 140 -14.41 5.39 1.02
C GLN A 140 -15.13 4.44 1.98
N LEU A 141 -14.58 3.25 2.17
CA LEU A 141 -14.97 2.27 3.17
C LEU A 141 -13.69 1.72 3.80
N GLN A 142 -13.66 1.46 5.12
CA GLN A 142 -12.52 0.91 5.84
C GLN A 142 -12.97 -0.10 6.91
N CYS A 143 -12.26 -1.23 7.05
CA CYS A 143 -12.48 -2.22 8.10
C CYS A 143 -11.18 -2.39 8.91
N SER A 144 -11.26 -2.45 10.24
CA SER A 144 -10.07 -2.37 11.12
C SER A 144 -9.26 -3.66 11.17
N THR A 145 -9.83 -4.79 10.75
CA THR A 145 -9.19 -6.11 10.69
C THR A 145 -9.75 -6.93 9.53
N LYS A 146 -9.02 -7.95 9.08
CA LYS A 146 -9.51 -8.91 8.07
C LYS A 146 -10.83 -9.55 8.51
N GLN A 147 -10.96 -9.95 9.79
CA GLN A 147 -12.18 -10.54 10.32
C GLN A 147 -13.38 -9.56 10.33
N GLN A 148 -13.15 -8.27 10.60
CA GLN A 148 -14.20 -7.26 10.42
C GLN A 148 -14.60 -7.12 8.95
N ALA A 149 -13.63 -7.21 8.03
CA ALA A 149 -13.88 -7.16 6.59
C ALA A 149 -14.68 -8.39 6.11
N GLU A 150 -14.30 -9.61 6.54
CA GLU A 150 -15.02 -10.88 6.30
C GLU A 150 -16.47 -10.84 6.83
N GLN A 151 -16.70 -10.15 7.95
CA GLN A 151 -18.04 -9.92 8.53
C GLN A 151 -18.70 -8.63 8.03
N PHE A 152 -18.05 -7.88 7.13
CA PHE A 152 -18.41 -6.55 6.63
C PHE A 152 -18.69 -5.46 7.70
N LYS A 153 -18.18 -5.65 8.92
CA LYS A 153 -18.27 -4.72 10.06
C LYS A 153 -17.27 -3.57 9.94
N CYS A 154 -17.43 -2.81 8.86
CA CYS A 154 -16.56 -1.72 8.43
C CYS A 154 -17.15 -0.35 8.84
N ILE A 155 -16.58 0.73 8.35
CA ILE A 155 -17.11 2.10 8.38
C ILE A 155 -17.01 2.71 6.98
N PHE A 156 -17.93 3.59 6.58
CA PHE A 156 -17.92 4.22 5.25
C PHE A 156 -18.18 5.73 5.32
N ALA A 157 -17.68 6.47 4.33
CA ALA A 157 -17.77 7.92 4.29
C ALA A 157 -19.23 8.40 4.22
N SER A 158 -19.62 9.30 5.13
CA SER A 158 -21.00 9.80 5.22
C SER A 158 -21.47 10.55 3.96
N LYS A 159 -20.53 11.07 3.18
CA LYS A 159 -20.76 11.74 1.89
C LYS A 159 -20.68 10.79 0.67
N ALA A 160 -20.52 9.48 0.88
CA ALA A 160 -20.46 8.50 -0.21
C ALA A 160 -21.79 8.32 -0.94
N CYS A 161 -22.91 8.74 -0.35
CA CYS A 161 -24.21 8.79 -1.02
C CYS A 161 -24.91 10.13 -0.72
N THR A 162 -25.42 10.78 -1.76
CA THR A 162 -26.31 11.93 -1.67
C THR A 162 -27.72 11.47 -1.99
N CYS A 163 -28.70 11.77 -1.14
CA CYS A 163 -30.10 11.40 -1.36
C CYS A 163 -30.97 12.63 -1.50
N THR A 164 -31.86 12.63 -2.50
CA THR A 164 -32.82 13.70 -2.75
C THR A 164 -34.21 13.36 -2.20
N HIS A 165 -34.98 14.41 -1.93
CA HIS A 165 -36.34 14.32 -1.44
C HIS A 165 -37.27 13.71 -2.51
N GLY A 166 -38.18 12.85 -2.08
CA GLY A 166 -39.29 12.35 -2.90
C GLY A 166 -40.52 12.11 -2.02
N LEU A 167 -41.70 12.04 -2.64
CA LEU A 167 -43.00 11.98 -1.93
C LEU A 167 -43.06 10.85 -0.88
N ARG A 168 -42.73 9.62 -1.29
CA ARG A 168 -42.76 8.41 -0.45
C ARG A 168 -41.40 7.74 -0.23
N GLN A 169 -40.38 8.08 -1.01
CA GLN A 169 -39.08 7.41 -1.05
C GLN A 169 -37.97 8.41 -1.38
N ALA A 170 -36.79 8.22 -0.78
CA ALA A 170 -35.60 9.01 -1.07
C ALA A 170 -34.83 8.38 -2.24
N SER A 171 -34.43 9.20 -3.21
CA SER A 171 -33.62 8.76 -4.35
C SER A 171 -32.15 9.01 -4.06
N CYS A 172 -31.37 7.95 -3.90
CA CYS A 172 -29.96 8.04 -3.50
C CYS A 172 -29.01 7.77 -4.68
N LEU A 173 -28.02 8.65 -4.86
CA LEU A 173 -26.90 8.51 -5.79
C LEU A 173 -25.61 8.37 -4.99
N CYS A 174 -24.82 7.33 -5.27
CA CYS A 174 -23.60 7.01 -4.54
C CYS A 174 -22.35 7.14 -5.41
N SER A 175 -21.24 7.60 -4.81
CA SER A 175 -19.91 7.59 -5.41
C SER A 175 -19.46 6.15 -5.67
N PRO A 176 -18.96 5.81 -6.88
CA PRO A 176 -18.36 4.50 -7.11
C PRO A 176 -17.16 4.29 -6.16
N GLY A 177 -17.09 3.08 -5.62
CA GLY A 177 -16.04 2.60 -4.71
C GLY A 177 -15.50 1.26 -5.17
N ASP A 178 -15.33 1.11 -6.49
CA ASP A 178 -14.76 -0.08 -7.11
C ASP A 178 -13.28 -0.20 -6.73
N MET A 179 -12.92 -1.31 -6.10
CA MET A 179 -11.55 -1.55 -5.63
C MET A 179 -10.71 -2.25 -6.69
N GLU A 180 -11.34 -2.93 -7.65
CA GLU A 180 -10.68 -3.58 -8.78
C GLU A 180 -10.17 -2.52 -9.79
N GLU A 181 -10.96 -1.46 -10.08
CA GLU A 181 -10.53 -0.30 -10.86
C GLU A 181 -9.30 0.39 -10.25
N LEU A 182 -9.32 0.61 -8.92
CA LEU A 182 -8.19 1.19 -8.20
C LEU A 182 -6.95 0.29 -8.25
N MET A 183 -7.11 -1.03 -8.21
CA MET A 183 -6.01 -1.99 -8.33
C MET A 183 -5.45 -2.06 -9.77
N LYS A 184 -6.33 -2.04 -10.79
CA LYS A 184 -5.97 -2.07 -12.23
C LYS A 184 -5.18 -0.83 -12.67
N ALA A 185 -5.31 0.30 -11.98
CA ALA A 185 -4.70 1.57 -12.38
C ALA A 185 -3.16 1.61 -12.27
N SER A 186 -2.53 0.84 -11.36
CA SER A 186 -1.06 0.83 -11.22
C SER A 186 -0.52 -0.47 -10.60
N PRO A 187 -0.62 -1.62 -11.29
CA PRO A 187 -0.09 -2.90 -10.81
C PRO A 187 1.44 -2.92 -10.72
N LEU A 188 1.97 -3.70 -9.78
CA LEU A 188 3.39 -4.03 -9.74
C LEU A 188 3.71 -5.21 -10.68
N PRO A 189 4.91 -5.25 -11.30
CA PRO A 189 6.03 -4.33 -11.12
C PRO A 189 5.87 -3.00 -11.87
N LEU A 190 6.10 -1.89 -11.17
CA LEU A 190 6.14 -0.55 -11.75
C LEU A 190 7.59 -0.20 -12.13
N VAL A 191 7.85 -0.09 -13.44
CA VAL A 191 9.18 0.24 -13.99
C VAL A 191 9.22 1.72 -14.40
N SER A 192 10.24 2.44 -13.92
CA SER A 192 10.52 3.83 -14.22
C SER A 192 11.99 4.02 -14.64
N LYS A 193 12.31 5.17 -15.26
CA LYS A 193 13.68 5.53 -15.61
C LYS A 193 14.61 5.61 -14.38
N SER A 194 14.07 5.97 -13.21
CA SER A 194 14.84 6.17 -11.98
C SER A 194 14.66 5.08 -10.92
N PHE A 195 13.68 4.18 -11.06
CA PHE A 195 13.43 3.11 -10.10
C PHE A 195 12.62 1.95 -10.70
N ILE A 196 12.62 0.81 -9.99
CA ILE A 196 11.64 -0.27 -10.15
C ILE A 196 11.03 -0.54 -8.78
N ILE A 197 9.70 -0.57 -8.69
CA ILE A 197 8.98 -1.15 -7.55
C ILE A 197 8.46 -2.52 -7.98
N LEU A 198 8.70 -3.56 -7.18
CA LEU A 198 8.27 -4.92 -7.46
C LEU A 198 7.81 -5.64 -6.20
N SER A 199 6.88 -6.57 -6.33
CA SER A 199 6.44 -7.46 -5.25
C SER A 199 7.04 -8.86 -5.40
N ARG A 200 7.51 -9.46 -4.29
CA ARG A 200 7.91 -10.87 -4.22
C ARG A 200 7.54 -11.40 -2.83
N ASN A 201 6.95 -12.59 -2.74
CA ASN A 201 6.54 -13.23 -1.48
C ASN A 201 5.68 -12.31 -0.57
N LYS A 202 4.74 -11.55 -1.16
CA LYS A 202 3.91 -10.50 -0.50
C LYS A 202 4.72 -9.34 0.16
N GLN A 203 6.04 -9.26 -0.03
CA GLN A 203 6.87 -8.10 0.32
C GLN A 203 7.05 -7.19 -0.91
N VAL A 204 7.16 -5.88 -0.67
CA VAL A 204 7.44 -4.87 -1.71
C VAL A 204 8.91 -4.45 -1.63
N TYR A 205 9.58 -4.38 -2.77
CA TYR A 205 10.98 -3.99 -2.90
C TYR A 205 11.12 -2.82 -3.86
N ALA A 206 11.98 -1.87 -3.51
CA ALA A 206 12.39 -0.78 -4.37
C ALA A 206 13.83 -1.00 -4.85
N LYS A 207 14.08 -0.82 -6.15
CA LYS A 207 15.42 -0.80 -6.75
C LYS A 207 15.63 0.57 -7.42
N PRO A 208 16.60 1.39 -7.00
CA PRO A 208 16.95 2.60 -7.74
C PRO A 208 17.67 2.20 -9.05
N ASN A 209 17.29 2.85 -10.16
CA ASN A 209 17.97 2.76 -11.46
C ASN A 209 18.93 3.95 -11.70
N ILE A 210 19.03 4.84 -10.71
CA ILE A 210 19.97 5.97 -10.67
C ILE A 210 21.08 5.67 -9.66
N GLY A 211 22.27 6.24 -9.90
CA GLY A 211 23.44 6.01 -9.06
C GLY A 211 23.20 6.36 -7.60
N SER A 212 23.59 5.45 -6.71
CA SER A 212 23.65 5.63 -5.26
C SER A 212 25.10 5.58 -4.79
N THR A 213 25.40 6.24 -3.67
CA THR A 213 26.76 6.25 -3.10
C THR A 213 26.76 5.47 -1.78
N SER A 214 27.49 4.36 -1.76
CA SER A 214 27.53 3.41 -0.66
C SER A 214 28.97 3.29 -0.12
N PRO A 215 29.41 4.17 0.81
CA PRO A 215 30.73 4.07 1.42
C PRO A 215 30.92 2.72 2.13
N LEU A 216 31.85 1.93 1.59
CA LEU A 216 32.26 0.62 2.08
C LEU A 216 33.65 0.73 2.69
N ASP A 217 33.77 0.37 3.97
CA ASP A 217 35.05 0.11 4.61
C ASP A 217 35.47 -1.35 4.37
N LEU A 218 36.76 -1.56 4.08
CA LEU A 218 37.35 -2.85 3.76
C LEU A 218 38.67 -3.03 4.51
N VAL A 219 38.64 -3.88 5.53
CA VAL A 219 39.82 -4.22 6.35
C VAL A 219 40.27 -5.63 6.01
N ALA A 220 41.52 -5.78 5.56
CA ALA A 220 42.14 -7.08 5.31
C ALA A 220 42.93 -7.53 6.54
N GLU A 221 42.45 -8.57 7.22
CA GLU A 221 43.12 -9.17 8.37
C GLU A 221 44.27 -10.08 7.87
N ASN A 222 45.47 -9.93 8.46
CA ASN A 222 46.70 -10.65 8.08
C ASN A 222 47.20 -10.39 6.63
N MET A 223 47.00 -9.18 6.10
CA MET A 223 47.55 -8.78 4.79
C MET A 223 49.08 -8.95 4.74
N LYS A 224 49.58 -9.70 3.74
CA LYS A 224 51.01 -9.88 3.46
C LYS A 224 51.35 -9.28 2.11
N ILE A 225 52.31 -8.37 2.07
CA ILE A 225 52.84 -7.79 0.83
C ILE A 225 54.05 -8.61 0.40
N THR A 226 54.02 -9.13 -0.83
CA THR A 226 55.15 -9.77 -1.52
C THR A 226 55.48 -9.00 -2.79
N THR A 227 56.71 -9.12 -3.26
CA THR A 227 57.15 -8.59 -4.56
C THR A 227 57.68 -9.74 -5.40
N HIS A 228 57.28 -9.79 -6.67
CA HIS A 228 57.83 -10.69 -7.68
C HIS A 228 58.79 -9.88 -8.55
N LEU A 229 60.03 -10.33 -8.69
CA LEU A 229 60.97 -9.71 -9.63
C LEU A 229 60.51 -10.00 -11.06
N SER A 230 60.05 -8.96 -11.75
CA SER A 230 59.88 -8.99 -13.20
C SER A 230 61.26 -9.05 -13.86
N ASN A 231 61.71 -10.26 -14.20
CA ASN A 231 62.94 -10.46 -14.97
C ASN A 231 62.76 -9.86 -16.39
N THR A 232 63.18 -8.62 -16.56
CA THR A 232 63.41 -8.02 -17.88
C THR A 232 64.69 -8.61 -18.47
N THR A 233 64.51 -9.51 -19.44
CA THR A 233 65.54 -9.98 -20.39
C THR A 233 65.20 -9.48 -21.78
#